data_AF-A0AAI8X4X5-F1
#
_entry.id   AF-A0AAI8X4X5-F1
#
_cell.length_a   1.000
_cell.length_b   1.000
_cell.length_c   1.000
_cell.angle_alpha   90.00
_cell.angle_beta   90.00
_cell.angle_gamma   90.00
#
_symmetry.space_group_name_H-M   'P 1'
#
loop_
_entity.id
_entity.type
_entity.pdbx_description
1 polymer ?
#
loop_
_entity_poly.entity_id
_entity_poly.type
_entity_poly.pdbx_seq_one_letter_code
_entity_poly.pdbx_strand_id
1 'polypeptide(L)'
;MESIDPEHLYDERGEVARSRPLFQGDVFKDVVLPGFGDEPRLVQVVAHPCSMRDREGLLCQRVSVAPVEEHQRVSGRTGWNGNLRIMPLADLVGGKHYAAHLIDATAAPSELLHLDARIATLSDRGIYILQQRIVKHYTRVEVDIPTLAKETAPVAWEMHQQRDWVETVLDDEADWTTENLRAEEIEFQAWLSGGTPSRRTQLKDDHTHTDLRREARKAALARRDQAAQSRS
;
A
#
# COMPACT_ATOMS: atom_id res chain seq x y z
N MET A 1 6.76 2.45 -21.66
CA MET A 1 6.62 2.28 -20.22
C MET A 1 7.94 2.70 -19.65
N GLU A 2 7.89 3.42 -18.54
CA GLU A 2 9.07 3.76 -17.80
C GLU A 2 9.60 2.50 -17.10
N SER A 3 10.93 2.33 -17.09
CA SER A 3 11.60 1.32 -16.28
C SER A 3 12.09 1.98 -15.00
N ILE A 4 12.12 1.22 -13.92
CA ILE A 4 12.63 1.68 -12.63
C ILE A 4 13.85 0.86 -12.22
N ASP A 5 14.82 1.53 -11.61
CA ASP A 5 15.94 0.86 -10.97
C ASP A 5 15.45 0.10 -9.74
N PRO A 6 15.89 -1.15 -9.50
CA PRO A 6 15.57 -1.89 -8.27
C PRO A 6 15.78 -1.08 -6.98
N GLU A 7 16.77 -0.20 -6.92
CA GLU A 7 17.03 0.65 -5.74
C GLU A 7 15.91 1.67 -5.46
N HIS A 8 15.15 2.05 -6.49
CA HIS A 8 14.03 2.98 -6.36
C HIS A 8 12.67 2.27 -6.36
N LEU A 9 12.63 0.96 -6.58
CA LEU A 9 11.38 0.20 -6.68
C LEU A 9 10.69 0.07 -5.32
N TYR A 10 11.45 -0.14 -4.26
CA TYR A 10 10.94 -0.45 -2.94
C TYR A 10 11.10 0.73 -1.97
N ASP A 11 10.15 0.83 -1.04
CA ASP A 11 10.28 1.65 0.16
C ASP A 11 10.94 0.82 1.26
N GLU A 12 10.38 -0.36 1.55
CA GLU A 12 10.89 -1.32 2.52
C GLU A 12 10.99 -2.73 1.90
N ARG A 13 12.02 -3.50 2.31
CA ARG A 13 12.25 -4.90 1.90
C ARG A 13 12.79 -5.70 3.08
N GLY A 14 12.27 -6.91 3.27
CA GLY A 14 12.61 -7.75 4.42
C GLY A 14 11.65 -7.44 5.57
N GLU A 15 12.16 -6.78 6.62
CA GLU A 15 11.32 -6.31 7.73
C GLU A 15 10.56 -5.05 7.30
N VAL A 16 9.23 -5.12 7.34
CA VAL A 16 8.34 -4.01 6.99
C VAL A 16 7.59 -3.56 8.24
N ALA A 17 7.63 -2.26 8.53
CA ALA A 17 7.01 -1.70 9.73
C ALA A 17 5.51 -1.96 9.76
N ARG A 18 4.98 -2.50 10.87
CA ARG A 18 3.55 -2.81 11.02
C ARG A 18 2.67 -1.55 11.05
N SER A 19 3.24 -0.41 11.45
CA SER A 19 2.58 0.90 11.44
C SER A 19 2.10 1.31 10.04
N ARG A 20 2.77 0.84 8.98
CA ARG A 20 2.39 1.13 7.60
C ARG A 20 1.10 0.37 7.27
N PRO A 21 -0.01 1.05 6.89
CA PRO A 21 -1.23 0.37 6.50
C PRO A 21 -1.04 -0.42 5.20
N LEU A 22 -1.90 -1.41 4.95
CA LEU A 22 -1.89 -2.16 3.70
C LEU A 22 -2.10 -1.20 2.52
N PHE A 23 -1.23 -1.31 1.51
CA PHE A 23 -1.28 -0.44 0.34
C PHE A 23 -1.03 -1.17 -0.99
N GLN A 24 -1.33 -0.48 -2.10
CA GLN A 24 -1.01 -1.00 -3.42
C GLN A 24 0.50 -1.22 -3.56
N GLY A 25 0.89 -2.36 -4.11
CA GLY A 25 2.29 -2.73 -4.29
C GLY A 25 2.89 -3.57 -3.15
N ASP A 26 2.23 -3.64 -1.98
CA ASP A 26 2.68 -4.49 -0.87
C ASP A 26 2.79 -5.95 -1.31
N VAL A 27 3.84 -6.63 -0.85
CA VAL A 27 4.11 -8.04 -1.12
C VAL A 27 4.01 -8.84 0.16
N PHE A 28 3.19 -9.88 0.15
CA PHE A 28 2.97 -10.78 1.28
C PHE A 28 3.46 -12.19 0.94
N LYS A 29 3.96 -12.89 1.95
CA LYS A 29 4.20 -14.34 1.91
C LYS A 29 3.09 -15.10 2.61
N ASP A 30 3.13 -16.42 2.50
CA ASP A 30 2.27 -17.34 3.25
C ASP A 30 0.76 -17.15 2.98
N VAL A 31 0.39 -16.69 1.77
CA VAL A 31 -1.01 -16.47 1.38
C VAL A 31 -1.51 -17.66 0.57
N VAL A 32 -2.56 -18.33 1.07
CA VAL A 32 -3.30 -19.35 0.32
C VAL A 32 -4.31 -18.65 -0.59
N LEU A 33 -4.08 -18.72 -1.91
CA LEU A 33 -4.88 -18.00 -2.89
C LEU A 33 -6.05 -18.84 -3.42
N PRO A 34 -7.30 -18.37 -3.31
CA PRO A 34 -8.44 -19.05 -3.91
C PRO A 34 -8.26 -19.27 -5.41
N GLY A 35 -8.37 -20.53 -5.86
CA GLY A 35 -8.20 -20.94 -7.24
C GLY A 35 -6.78 -21.32 -7.65
N PHE A 36 -5.80 -21.26 -6.75
CA PHE A 36 -4.39 -21.60 -7.01
C PHE A 36 -3.88 -22.79 -6.17
N GLY A 37 -4.79 -23.56 -5.59
CA GLY A 37 -4.48 -24.67 -4.68
C GLY A 37 -4.39 -24.24 -3.21
N ASP A 38 -4.02 -25.18 -2.35
CA ASP A 38 -3.99 -25.00 -0.90
C ASP A 38 -2.59 -24.63 -0.36
N GLU A 39 -1.59 -24.61 -1.24
CA GLU A 39 -0.22 -24.25 -0.87
C GLU A 39 -0.06 -22.73 -0.69
N PRO A 40 0.59 -22.26 0.38
CA PRO A 40 0.88 -20.84 0.57
C PRO A 40 1.85 -20.29 -0.48
N ARG A 41 1.66 -19.01 -0.86
CA ARG A 41 2.43 -18.37 -1.93
C ARG A 41 2.80 -16.92 -1.62
N LEU A 42 3.70 -16.38 -2.41
CA LEU A 42 3.94 -14.93 -2.46
C LEU A 42 2.84 -14.26 -3.31
N VAL A 43 2.38 -13.10 -2.89
CA VAL A 43 1.37 -12.30 -3.60
C VAL A 43 1.70 -10.82 -3.52
N GLN A 44 1.37 -10.07 -4.58
CA GLN A 44 1.46 -8.60 -4.60
C GLN A 44 0.06 -8.00 -4.63
N VAL A 45 -0.21 -7.01 -3.78
CA VAL A 45 -1.43 -6.21 -3.83
C VAL A 45 -1.43 -5.35 -5.10
N VAL A 46 -2.38 -5.60 -5.99
CA VAL A 46 -2.53 -4.84 -7.25
C VAL A 46 -3.74 -3.91 -7.25
N ALA A 47 -4.66 -4.10 -6.30
CA ALA A 47 -5.80 -3.22 -6.11
C ALA A 47 -5.34 -1.77 -5.88
N HIS A 48 -6.04 -0.82 -6.51
CA HIS A 48 -5.87 0.59 -6.15
C HIS A 48 -6.41 0.81 -4.74
N PRO A 49 -5.81 1.67 -3.90
CA PRO A 49 -6.24 1.79 -2.50
C PRO A 49 -7.71 2.23 -2.34
N CYS A 50 -8.24 3.06 -3.25
CA CYS A 50 -9.66 3.39 -3.26
C CYS A 50 -10.59 2.20 -3.57
N SER A 51 -10.12 1.18 -4.28
CA SER A 51 -10.93 0.01 -4.64
C SER A 51 -10.92 -1.08 -3.57
N MET A 52 -9.88 -1.12 -2.74
CA MET A 52 -9.77 -2.10 -1.66
C MET A 52 -10.34 -1.60 -0.34
N ARG A 53 -10.80 -0.34 -0.28
CA ARG A 53 -11.41 0.27 0.90
C ARG A 53 -12.89 0.55 0.67
N ASP A 54 -13.70 0.40 1.71
CA ASP A 54 -15.12 0.73 1.69
C ASP A 54 -15.36 2.25 1.87
N ARG A 55 -16.63 2.65 2.03
CA ARG A 55 -17.00 4.06 2.18
C ARG A 55 -16.50 4.68 3.49
N GLU A 56 -16.19 3.86 4.48
CA GLU A 56 -15.65 4.28 5.78
C GLU A 56 -14.12 4.34 5.76
N GLY A 57 -13.49 3.87 4.67
CA GLY A 57 -12.03 3.82 4.52
C GLY A 57 -11.42 2.53 5.05
N LEU A 58 -12.23 1.55 5.45
CA LEU A 58 -11.77 0.27 5.99
C LEU A 58 -11.58 -0.76 4.87
N LEU A 59 -10.68 -1.72 5.09
CA LEU A 59 -10.34 -2.73 4.09
C LEU A 59 -11.54 -3.64 3.77
N CYS A 60 -11.87 -3.77 2.49
CA CYS A 60 -12.86 -4.71 1.99
C CYS A 60 -12.48 -6.16 2.33
N GLN A 61 -13.47 -7.05 2.41
CA GLN A 61 -13.24 -8.49 2.66
C GLN A 61 -12.37 -9.17 1.59
N ARG A 62 -12.33 -8.60 0.39
CA ARG A 62 -11.61 -9.15 -0.76
C ARG A 62 -10.73 -8.06 -1.37
N VAL A 63 -9.45 -8.36 -1.54
CA VAL A 63 -8.44 -7.46 -2.10
C VAL A 63 -7.85 -8.09 -3.34
N SER A 64 -7.79 -7.33 -4.43
CA SER A 64 -7.17 -7.81 -5.67
C SER A 64 -5.65 -7.90 -5.51
N VAL A 65 -5.13 -9.09 -5.75
CA VAL A 65 -3.71 -9.44 -5.67
C VAL A 65 -3.28 -10.20 -6.92
N ALA A 66 -1.99 -10.20 -7.22
CA ALA A 66 -1.39 -11.03 -8.25
C ALA A 66 -0.39 -12.01 -7.61
N PRO A 67 -0.38 -13.29 -8.01
CA PRO A 67 0.61 -14.23 -7.51
C PRO A 67 2.03 -13.82 -7.93
N VAL A 68 3.00 -14.07 -7.06
CA VAL A 68 4.41 -13.71 -7.26
C VAL A 68 5.26 -14.98 -7.34
N GLU A 69 6.06 -15.09 -8.39
CA GLU A 69 6.91 -16.26 -8.65
C GLU A 69 8.35 -15.82 -8.96
N GLU A 70 9.31 -16.72 -8.71
CA GLU A 70 10.71 -16.47 -9.08
C GLU A 70 10.80 -16.27 -10.60
N HIS A 71 11.51 -15.23 -11.02
CA HIS A 71 11.57 -14.83 -12.41
C HIS A 71 12.97 -14.32 -12.77
N GLN A 72 13.33 -14.38 -14.05
CA GLN A 72 14.57 -13.78 -14.54
C GLN A 72 14.56 -12.26 -14.33
N ARG A 73 15.73 -11.64 -14.12
CA ARG A 73 15.83 -10.18 -13.99
C ARG A 73 15.28 -9.49 -15.24
N VAL A 74 14.35 -8.55 -15.06
CA VAL A 74 13.85 -7.69 -16.14
C VAL A 74 14.48 -6.31 -16.02
N SER A 75 15.38 -5.99 -16.94
CA SER A 75 16.13 -4.73 -16.94
C SER A 75 15.88 -3.89 -18.20
N GLY A 76 15.97 -2.58 -18.05
CA GLY A 76 15.93 -1.62 -19.15
C GLY A 76 14.57 -1.52 -19.85
N ARG A 77 14.42 -0.48 -20.67
CA ARG A 77 13.15 -0.14 -21.31
C ARG A 77 12.60 -1.26 -22.21
N THR A 78 13.48 -1.96 -22.93
CA THR A 78 13.08 -3.07 -23.83
C THR A 78 12.52 -4.24 -23.04
N GLY A 79 13.20 -4.68 -21.97
CA GLY A 79 12.71 -5.76 -21.11
C GLY A 79 11.38 -5.41 -20.46
N TRP A 80 11.24 -4.18 -19.97
CA TRP A 80 10.02 -3.71 -19.33
C TRP A 80 8.83 -3.64 -20.29
N ASN A 81 9.04 -3.22 -21.54
CA ASN A 81 8.01 -3.19 -22.57
C ASN A 81 7.69 -4.57 -23.17
N GLY A 82 8.64 -5.51 -23.18
CA GLY A 82 8.41 -6.88 -23.66
C GLY A 82 7.58 -7.74 -22.69
N ASN A 83 7.60 -7.40 -21.40
CA ASN A 83 7.00 -8.19 -20.33
C ASN A 83 5.77 -7.52 -19.72
N LEU A 84 4.77 -7.14 -20.54
CA LEU A 84 3.58 -6.39 -20.09
C LEU A 84 2.63 -7.20 -19.19
N ARG A 85 2.79 -8.53 -19.11
CA ARG A 85 1.92 -9.41 -18.31
C ARG A 85 2.38 -9.60 -16.88
N ILE A 86 3.53 -9.05 -16.53
CA ILE A 86 4.11 -9.18 -15.21
C ILE A 86 4.55 -7.83 -14.65
N MET A 87 4.57 -7.68 -13.33
CA MET A 87 5.30 -6.62 -12.63
C MET A 87 6.65 -7.19 -12.16
N PRO A 88 7.79 -6.76 -12.70
CA PRO A 88 9.09 -7.19 -12.21
C PRO A 88 9.36 -6.72 -10.78
N LEU A 89 9.81 -7.65 -9.93
CA LEU A 89 10.15 -7.45 -8.51
C LEU A 89 11.60 -7.92 -8.30
N ALA A 90 12.55 -7.11 -8.76
CA ALA A 90 13.96 -7.45 -8.71
C ALA A 90 14.51 -7.43 -7.28
N ASP A 91 15.30 -8.43 -6.91
CA ASP A 91 15.99 -8.47 -5.62
C ASP A 91 15.00 -8.43 -4.44
N LEU A 92 13.90 -9.18 -4.56
CA LEU A 92 12.81 -9.20 -3.59
C LEU A 92 13.16 -10.04 -2.35
N VAL A 93 13.61 -11.28 -2.55
CA VAL A 93 13.95 -12.22 -1.46
C VAL A 93 15.34 -12.78 -1.69
N GLY A 94 16.25 -12.60 -0.72
CA GLY A 94 17.59 -13.20 -0.75
C GLY A 94 18.41 -12.89 -2.01
N GLY A 95 18.23 -11.69 -2.59
CA GLY A 95 18.89 -11.28 -3.84
C GLY A 95 18.36 -11.95 -5.11
N LYS A 96 17.27 -12.74 -5.01
CA LYS A 96 16.59 -13.32 -6.17
C LYS A 96 15.55 -12.35 -6.73
N HIS A 97 15.29 -12.48 -8.03
CA HIS A 97 14.28 -11.69 -8.72
C HIS A 97 12.98 -12.48 -8.84
N TYR A 98 11.88 -11.75 -8.75
CA TYR A 98 10.53 -12.28 -8.82
C TYR A 98 9.71 -11.43 -9.79
N ALA A 99 8.51 -11.89 -10.08
CA ALA A 99 7.54 -11.11 -10.83
C ALA A 99 6.13 -11.39 -10.33
N ALA A 100 5.29 -10.36 -10.24
CA ALA A 100 3.86 -10.55 -10.02
C ALA A 100 3.14 -10.77 -11.36
N HIS A 101 2.36 -11.84 -11.46
CA HIS A 101 1.71 -12.26 -12.70
C HIS A 101 0.33 -11.61 -12.83
N LEU A 102 0.26 -10.52 -13.60
CA LEU A 102 -0.95 -9.69 -13.71
C LEU A 102 -2.11 -10.40 -14.43
N ILE A 103 -1.81 -11.34 -15.32
CA ILE A 103 -2.84 -12.14 -16.00
C ILE A 103 -3.57 -13.08 -15.03
N ASP A 104 -2.90 -13.44 -13.95
CA ASP A 104 -3.37 -14.35 -12.90
C ASP A 104 -3.90 -13.56 -11.69
N ALA A 105 -4.17 -12.27 -11.86
CA ALA A 105 -4.73 -11.43 -10.81
C ALA A 105 -6.08 -11.99 -10.33
N THR A 106 -6.21 -12.14 -9.02
CA THR A 106 -7.37 -12.71 -8.34
C THR A 106 -7.69 -11.91 -7.09
N ALA A 107 -8.71 -12.31 -6.34
CA ALA A 107 -9.07 -11.68 -5.08
C ALA A 107 -8.75 -12.59 -3.89
N ALA A 108 -7.87 -12.11 -3.01
CA ALA A 108 -7.55 -12.75 -1.74
C ALA A 108 -8.48 -12.25 -0.63
N PRO A 109 -8.89 -13.11 0.33
CA PRO A 109 -9.47 -12.66 1.59
C PRO A 109 -8.52 -11.72 2.32
N SER A 110 -9.00 -10.56 2.77
CA SER A 110 -8.16 -9.57 3.46
C SER A 110 -7.59 -10.09 4.77
N GLU A 111 -8.29 -11.02 5.43
CA GLU A 111 -7.82 -11.67 6.65
C GLU A 111 -6.54 -12.49 6.48
N LEU A 112 -6.20 -12.91 5.25
CA LEU A 112 -4.95 -13.63 4.95
C LEU A 112 -3.77 -12.68 4.68
N LEU A 113 -4.01 -11.37 4.56
CA LEU A 113 -2.97 -10.37 4.30
C LEU A 113 -2.42 -9.84 5.63
N HIS A 114 -1.82 -10.75 6.40
CA HIS A 114 -1.26 -10.46 7.71
C HIS A 114 -0.04 -9.53 7.60
N LEU A 115 -0.02 -8.44 8.38
CA LEU A 115 1.09 -7.48 8.36
C LEU A 115 2.45 -8.12 8.71
N ASP A 116 2.46 -9.14 9.56
CA ASP A 116 3.66 -9.90 9.94
C ASP A 116 4.20 -10.79 8.79
N ALA A 117 3.37 -11.04 7.78
CA ALA A 117 3.75 -11.75 6.56
C ALA A 117 4.07 -10.80 5.39
N ARG A 118 4.05 -9.47 5.60
CA ARG A 118 4.46 -8.49 4.60
C ARG A 118 5.98 -8.44 4.52
N ILE A 119 6.52 -8.65 3.32
CA ILE A 119 7.96 -8.77 3.08
C ILE A 119 8.55 -7.64 2.25
N ALA A 120 7.71 -6.85 1.58
CA ALA A 120 8.15 -5.67 0.84
C ALA A 120 7.00 -4.70 0.60
N THR A 121 7.34 -3.44 0.41
CA THR A 121 6.44 -2.36 0.00
C THR A 121 7.06 -1.65 -1.19
N LEU A 122 6.23 -1.25 -2.16
CA LEU A 122 6.73 -0.39 -3.23
C LEU A 122 6.88 1.05 -2.71
N SER A 123 7.88 1.75 -3.25
CA SER A 123 7.96 3.20 -3.12
C SER A 123 6.80 3.86 -3.85
N ASP A 124 6.53 5.14 -3.58
CA ASP A 124 5.53 5.91 -4.32
C ASP A 124 5.77 5.83 -5.84
N ARG A 125 7.04 5.93 -6.26
CA ARG A 125 7.41 5.75 -7.67
C ARG A 125 7.16 4.33 -8.16
N GLY A 126 7.47 3.31 -7.37
CA GLY A 126 7.16 1.92 -7.66
C GLY A 126 5.65 1.69 -7.87
N ILE A 127 4.82 2.34 -7.06
CA ILE A 127 3.36 2.30 -7.17
C ILE A 127 2.91 2.92 -8.49
N TYR A 128 3.41 4.10 -8.87
CA TYR A 128 3.06 4.72 -10.15
C TYR A 128 3.49 3.86 -11.35
N ILE A 129 4.62 3.17 -11.24
CA ILE A 129 5.08 2.22 -12.26
C ILE A 129 4.15 1.00 -12.34
N LEU A 130 3.74 0.44 -11.20
CA LEU A 130 2.75 -0.64 -11.15
C LEU A 130 1.42 -0.19 -11.78
N GLN A 131 0.93 1.01 -11.47
CA GLN A 131 -0.29 1.57 -12.04
C GLN A 131 -0.18 1.76 -13.56
N GLN A 132 0.89 2.40 -14.05
CA GLN A 132 1.15 2.55 -15.50
C GLN A 132 1.16 1.18 -16.19
N ARG A 133 1.77 0.19 -15.55
CA ARG A 133 1.87 -1.17 -16.04
C ARG A 133 0.52 -1.88 -16.08
N ILE A 134 -0.30 -1.77 -15.04
CA ILE A 134 -1.68 -2.32 -15.03
C ILE A 134 -2.50 -1.70 -16.16
N VAL A 135 -2.47 -0.36 -16.32
CA VAL A 135 -3.18 0.31 -17.42
C VAL A 135 -2.68 -0.18 -18.77
N LYS A 136 -1.37 -0.22 -18.98
CA LYS A 136 -0.78 -0.66 -20.24
C LYS A 136 -0.98 -2.15 -20.51
N HIS A 137 -1.05 -2.98 -19.48
CA HIS A 137 -1.35 -4.41 -19.58
C HIS A 137 -2.73 -4.63 -20.22
N TYR A 138 -3.76 -3.98 -19.69
CA TYR A 138 -5.15 -4.17 -20.11
C TYR A 138 -5.54 -3.36 -21.34
N THR A 139 -5.06 -2.12 -21.46
CA THR A 139 -5.56 -1.17 -22.47
C THR A 139 -4.57 -0.89 -23.59
N ARG A 140 -3.29 -1.25 -23.39
CA ARG A 140 -2.13 -0.84 -24.22
C ARG A 140 -1.86 0.67 -24.25
N VAL A 141 -2.67 1.47 -23.56
CA VAL A 141 -2.42 2.89 -23.35
C VAL A 141 -1.29 3.07 -22.35
N GLU A 142 -0.40 4.00 -22.64
CA GLU A 142 0.67 4.41 -21.72
C GLU A 142 0.30 5.76 -21.11
N VAL A 143 -0.03 5.75 -19.82
CA VAL A 143 -0.30 6.96 -19.03
C VAL A 143 1.01 7.44 -18.43
N ASP A 144 1.30 8.74 -18.49
CA ASP A 144 2.53 9.28 -17.92
C ASP A 144 2.53 9.25 -16.38
N ILE A 145 3.72 9.12 -15.80
CA ILE A 145 3.90 9.03 -14.34
C ILE A 145 3.42 10.31 -13.62
N PRO A 146 3.68 11.54 -14.10
CA PRO A 146 3.15 12.74 -13.46
C PRO A 146 1.63 12.76 -13.33
N THR A 147 0.90 12.32 -14.35
CA THR A 147 -0.57 12.18 -14.27
C THR A 147 -0.98 11.17 -13.19
N LEU A 148 -0.35 9.98 -13.16
CA LEU A 148 -0.65 8.97 -12.14
C LEU A 148 -0.33 9.45 -10.72
N ALA A 149 0.80 10.14 -10.56
CA ALA A 149 1.22 10.71 -9.28
C ALA A 149 0.21 11.75 -8.78
N LYS A 150 -0.26 12.64 -9.66
CA LYS A 150 -1.28 13.64 -9.33
C LYS A 150 -2.59 12.99 -8.87
N GLU A 151 -3.09 12.02 -9.62
CA GLU A 151 -4.38 11.38 -9.30
C GLU A 151 -4.29 10.47 -8.06
N THR A 152 -3.11 9.93 -7.76
CA THR A 152 -2.86 9.09 -6.57
C THR A 152 -2.53 9.92 -5.32
N ALA A 153 -2.08 11.17 -5.48
CA ALA A 153 -1.54 11.99 -4.40
C ALA A 153 -2.44 12.10 -3.15
N PRO A 154 -3.77 12.33 -3.25
CA PRO A 154 -4.62 12.40 -2.06
C PRO A 154 -4.58 11.11 -1.23
N VAL A 155 -4.56 9.97 -1.91
CA VAL A 155 -4.66 8.65 -1.27
C VAL A 155 -3.30 8.19 -0.75
N ALA A 156 -2.22 8.52 -1.45
CA ALA A 156 -0.86 8.35 -0.93
C ALA A 156 -0.65 9.20 0.34
N TRP A 157 -1.17 10.44 0.35
CA TRP A 157 -1.15 11.28 1.53
C TRP A 157 -1.88 10.62 2.70
N GLU A 158 -3.10 10.10 2.49
CA GLU A 158 -3.86 9.39 3.53
C GLU A 158 -3.05 8.24 4.14
N MET A 159 -2.39 7.44 3.30
CA MET A 159 -1.56 6.31 3.75
C MET A 159 -0.36 6.77 4.61
N HIS A 160 0.39 7.75 4.13
CA HIS A 160 1.55 8.29 4.85
C HIS A 160 1.13 8.90 6.19
N GLN A 161 0.00 9.60 6.21
CA GLN A 161 -0.50 10.20 7.44
C GLN A 161 -1.14 9.21 8.41
N GLN A 162 -1.72 8.11 7.92
CA GLN A 162 -2.16 7.02 8.80
C GLN A 162 -0.98 6.33 9.47
N ARG A 163 0.13 6.14 8.74
CA ARG A 163 1.39 5.65 9.34
C ARG A 163 1.88 6.60 10.43
N ASP A 164 2.01 7.89 10.12
CA ASP A 164 2.45 8.92 11.08
C ASP A 164 1.53 8.98 12.32
N TRP A 165 0.22 8.82 12.12
CA TRP A 165 -0.77 8.76 13.19
C TRP A 165 -0.49 7.59 14.13
N VAL A 166 -0.36 6.38 13.59
CA VAL A 166 -0.09 5.16 14.37
C VAL A 166 1.22 5.28 15.14
N GLU A 167 2.29 5.71 14.49
CA GLU A 167 3.61 5.89 15.13
C GLU A 167 3.59 6.98 16.21
N THR A 168 2.70 7.97 16.08
CA THR A 168 2.53 9.01 17.10
C THR A 168 1.69 8.53 18.29
N VAL A 169 0.62 7.76 18.04
CA VAL A 169 -0.29 7.31 19.10
C VAL A 169 0.25 6.10 19.86
N LEU A 170 0.86 5.16 19.15
CA LEU A 170 1.48 3.94 19.67
C LEU A 170 3.01 4.10 19.56
N ASP A 171 3.61 4.82 20.51
CA ASP A 171 5.02 5.18 20.49
C ASP A 171 5.97 4.05 20.92
N ASP A 172 5.43 2.89 21.32
CA ASP A 172 6.14 1.63 21.51
C ASP A 172 5.69 0.60 20.46
N GLU A 173 6.64 0.00 19.74
CA GLU A 173 6.35 -1.04 18.73
C GLU A 173 5.69 -2.28 19.36
N ALA A 174 5.89 -2.53 20.65
CA ALA A 174 5.19 -3.60 21.37
C ALA A 174 3.66 -3.39 21.38
N ASP A 175 3.21 -2.15 21.26
CA ASP A 175 1.79 -1.80 21.18
C ASP A 175 1.21 -1.95 19.76
N TRP A 176 2.02 -2.24 18.73
CA TRP A 176 1.56 -2.43 17.34
C TRP A 176 0.90 -3.80 17.12
N THR A 177 -0.01 -4.19 18.02
CA THR A 177 -0.83 -5.38 17.88
C THR A 177 -1.88 -5.15 16.78
N THR A 178 -2.35 -6.24 16.15
CA THR A 178 -3.41 -6.16 15.12
C THR A 178 -4.66 -5.44 15.62
N GLU A 179 -5.02 -5.61 16.89
CA GLU A 179 -6.17 -4.96 17.51
C GLU A 179 -5.96 -3.45 17.66
N ASN A 180 -4.81 -3.02 18.23
CA ASN A 180 -4.49 -1.61 18.41
C ASN A 180 -4.35 -0.89 17.06
N LEU A 181 -3.68 -1.51 16.08
CA LEU A 181 -3.54 -0.96 14.74
C LEU A 181 -4.91 -0.76 14.07
N ARG A 182 -5.82 -1.72 14.22
CA ARG A 182 -7.18 -1.62 13.70
C ARG A 182 -7.99 -0.52 14.39
N ALA A 183 -7.85 -0.38 15.71
CA ALA A 183 -8.51 0.68 16.46
C ALA A 183 -8.05 2.07 15.98
N GLU A 184 -6.74 2.25 15.80
CA GLU A 184 -6.20 3.54 15.34
C GLU A 184 -6.47 3.80 13.85
N GLU A 185 -6.59 2.77 13.01
CA GLU A 185 -7.12 2.93 11.65
C GLU A 185 -8.55 3.51 11.69
N ILE A 186 -9.45 2.96 12.50
CA ILE A 186 -10.82 3.46 12.63
C ILE A 186 -10.85 4.91 13.12
N GLU A 187 -10.06 5.24 14.16
CA GLU A 187 -9.98 6.60 14.69
C GLU A 187 -9.43 7.60 13.67
N PHE A 188 -8.38 7.23 12.94
CA PHE A 188 -7.84 8.07 11.87
C PHE A 188 -8.87 8.31 10.76
N GLN A 189 -9.56 7.26 10.29
CA GLN A 189 -10.59 7.39 9.26
C GLN A 189 -11.79 8.23 9.73
N ALA A 190 -12.16 8.14 11.00
CA ALA A 190 -13.19 8.99 11.61
C ALA A 190 -12.75 10.46 11.67
N TRP A 191 -11.51 10.73 12.10
CA TRP A 191 -10.93 12.09 12.10
C TRP A 191 -10.90 12.70 10.70
N LEU A 192 -10.48 11.91 9.70
CA LEU A 192 -10.38 12.32 8.30
C LEU A 192 -11.76 12.59 7.67
N SER A 193 -12.79 11.87 8.12
CA SER A 193 -14.18 12.07 7.69
C SER A 193 -14.85 13.27 8.37
N GLY A 194 -14.27 13.80 9.45
CA GLY A 194 -14.77 14.98 10.16
C GLY A 194 -14.54 16.30 9.44
N GLY A 195 -15.29 17.34 9.83
CA GLY A 195 -15.23 18.70 9.29
C GLY A 195 -16.25 18.99 8.19
N THR A 196 -16.41 20.27 7.81
CA THR A 196 -17.31 20.72 6.75
C THR A 196 -16.62 21.76 5.85
N PRO A 197 -16.17 21.41 4.62
CA PRO A 197 -16.17 20.06 4.05
C PRO A 197 -15.23 19.11 4.82
N SER A 198 -15.42 17.79 4.67
CA SER A 198 -14.58 16.81 5.36
C SER A 198 -13.11 17.01 5.01
N ARG A 199 -12.20 16.68 5.93
CA ARG A 199 -10.74 16.76 5.67
C ARG A 199 -10.33 15.91 4.46
N ARG A 200 -10.95 14.74 4.26
CA ARG A 200 -10.79 13.92 3.04
C ARG A 200 -11.13 14.69 1.76
N THR A 201 -12.17 15.53 1.79
CA THR A 201 -12.55 16.34 0.63
C THR A 201 -11.52 17.43 0.38
N GLN A 202 -10.99 18.05 1.43
CA GLN A 202 -9.97 19.10 1.34
C GLN A 202 -8.66 18.57 0.73
N LEU A 203 -8.31 17.29 0.93
CA LEU A 203 -7.12 16.66 0.33
C LEU A 203 -7.08 16.68 -1.20
N LYS A 204 -8.20 16.92 -1.88
CA LYS A 204 -8.23 17.11 -3.34
C LYS A 204 -7.51 18.39 -3.78
N ASP A 205 -7.30 19.31 -2.85
CA ASP A 205 -6.66 20.59 -3.09
C ASP A 205 -5.27 20.63 -2.45
N ASP A 206 -4.22 20.58 -3.25
CA ASP A 206 -2.80 20.48 -2.81
C ASP A 206 -2.39 21.53 -1.77
N HIS A 207 -2.94 22.74 -1.86
CA HIS A 207 -2.61 23.85 -0.95
C HIS A 207 -3.02 23.58 0.51
N THR A 208 -3.94 22.64 0.75
CA THR A 208 -4.42 22.29 2.10
C THR A 208 -3.54 21.25 2.79
N HIS A 209 -2.70 20.53 2.05
CA HIS A 209 -1.98 19.34 2.54
C HIS A 209 -1.07 19.63 3.73
N THR A 210 -0.42 20.80 3.74
CA THR A 210 0.50 21.19 4.82
C THR A 210 -0.25 21.46 6.12
N ASP A 211 -1.38 22.17 6.04
CA ASP A 211 -2.18 22.49 7.22
C ASP A 211 -2.88 21.23 7.75
N LEU A 212 -3.41 20.38 6.87
CA LEU A 212 -3.99 19.09 7.25
C LEU A 212 -2.96 18.17 7.94
N ARG A 213 -1.69 18.18 7.50
CA ARG A 213 -0.62 17.41 8.16
C ARG A 213 -0.37 17.92 9.58
N ARG A 214 -0.38 19.24 9.77
CA ARG A 214 -0.22 19.86 11.09
C ARG A 214 -1.41 19.51 12.00
N GLU A 215 -2.63 19.55 11.46
CA GLU A 215 -3.84 19.15 12.19
C GLU A 215 -3.81 17.67 12.57
N ALA A 216 -3.44 16.79 11.64
CA ALA A 216 -3.33 15.35 11.88
C ALA A 216 -2.37 15.06 13.03
N ARG A 217 -1.17 15.66 13.01
CA ARG A 217 -0.19 15.53 14.08
C ARG A 217 -0.72 16.01 15.43
N LYS A 218 -1.41 17.16 15.47
CA LYS A 218 -1.99 17.68 16.70
C LYS A 218 -3.07 16.74 17.26
N ALA A 219 -3.90 16.17 16.38
CA ALA A 219 -4.93 15.23 16.76
C ALA A 219 -4.35 13.90 17.27
N ALA A 220 -3.32 13.36 16.61
CA ALA A 220 -2.62 12.16 17.06
C ALA A 220 -1.99 12.33 18.45
N LEU A 221 -1.35 13.47 18.71
CA LEU A 221 -0.79 13.78 20.04
C LEU A 221 -1.89 13.82 21.12
N ALA A 222 -3.02 14.48 20.83
CA ALA A 222 -4.15 14.52 21.77
C ALA A 222 -4.74 13.13 22.01
N ARG A 223 -4.79 12.28 20.97
CA ARG A 223 -5.25 10.89 21.06
C ARG A 223 -4.34 10.03 21.93
N ARG A 224 -3.02 10.18 21.80
CA ARG A 224 -2.03 9.52 22.66
C ARG A 224 -2.26 9.87 24.14
N ASP A 225 -2.43 11.16 24.43
CA ASP A 225 -2.63 11.63 25.81
C ASP A 225 -3.92 11.04 26.42
N GLN A 226 -4.99 10.88 25.62
CA GLN A 226 -6.24 10.23 26.05
C GLN A 226 -6.07 8.72 26.28
N ALA A 227 -5.30 8.03 25.42
CA ALA A 227 -5.03 6.61 25.56
C ALA A 227 -4.20 6.33 26.83
N ALA A 228 -3.21 7.17 27.13
CA ALA A 228 -2.41 7.08 28.35
C ALA A 228 -3.25 7.26 29.62
N GLN A 229 -4.20 8.20 29.62
CA GLN A 229 -5.13 8.42 30.74
C GLN A 229 -6.09 7.27 30.98
N SER A 230 -6.43 6.49 29.94
CA SER A 230 -7.35 5.35 30.04
C SER A 230 -6.66 4.07 30.54
N ARG A 231 -5.32 4.04 30.56
CA ARG A 231 -4.49 2.92 31.03
C ARG A 231 -3.98 3.10 32.48
N SER A 232 -4.17 4.29 33.06
CA SER A 232 -3.81 4.64 34.45
C SER A 232 -4.99 4.50 35.40
#